data_AF-X0UYW3-F1
#
_entry.id   AF-X0UYW3-F1
#
_cell.length_a   1.000
_cell.length_b   1.000
_cell.length_c   1.000
_cell.angle_alpha   90.00
_cell.angle_beta   90.00
_cell.angle_gamma   90.00
#
_symmetry.space_group_name_H-M   'P 1'
#
loop_
_entity.id
_entity.type
_entity.pdbx_description
1 polymer ?
#
loop_
_entity_poly.entity_id
_entity_poly.type
_entity_poly.pdbx_seq_one_letter_code
_entity_poly.pdbx_strand_id
1 'polypeptide(L)' 'ILFSKANKALKEKRVDISKICFEGPEEELKNTINAQPAILTISTILYKLLRKNKIKPSMVAG' A
#
# COMPACT_ATOMS: atom_id res chain seq x y z
N ILE A 1 -7.60 -7.08 4.72
CA ILE A 1 -7.23 -8.15 3.74
C ILE A 1 -6.03 -7.76 2.87
N LEU A 2 -6.02 -6.60 2.20
CA LEU A 2 -4.92 -6.20 1.30
C LEU A 2 -3.60 -5.91 2.02
N PHE A 3 -3.63 -5.23 3.17
CA PHE A 3 -2.44 -5.05 4.02
C PHE A 3 -1.84 -6.38 4.48
N SER A 4 -2.68 -7.35 4.87
CA SER A 4 -2.21 -8.70 5.21
C SER A 4 -1.49 -9.39 4.03
N LYS A 5 -1.97 -9.20 2.80
CA LYS A 5 -1.30 -9.70 1.60
C LYS A 5 0.03 -8.98 1.34
N ALA A 6 0.06 -7.66 1.50
CA ALA A 6 1.28 -6.86 1.36
C ALA A 6 2.33 -7.26 2.41
N ASN A 7 1.95 -7.36 3.69
CA ASN A 7 2.81 -7.83 4.77
C ASN A 7 3.33 -9.24 4.53
N LYS A 8 2.51 -10.15 3.97
CA LYS A 8 2.98 -11.48 3.59
C LYS A 8 4.06 -11.43 2.51
N ALA A 9 3.93 -10.54 1.52
CA ALA A 9 4.92 -10.36 0.45
C ALA A 9 6.21 -9.70 0.95
N LEU A 10 6.13 -8.85 1.98
CA LEU A 10 7.27 -8.15 2.58
C LEU A 10 7.91 -8.89 3.76
N LYS A 11 7.51 -10.14 4.03
CA LYS A 11 7.99 -10.94 5.17
C LYS A 11 9.51 -11.01 5.30
N GLU A 12 10.22 -11.10 4.19
CA GLU A 12 11.69 -11.16 4.18
C GLU A 12 12.35 -9.91 4.76
N LYS A 13 11.68 -8.75 4.66
CA LYS A 13 12.17 -7.47 5.18
C LYS A 13 11.74 -7.21 6.64
N ARG A 14 10.96 -8.11 7.26
CA ARG A 14 10.33 -7.92 8.60
C ARG A 14 9.56 -6.58 8.74
N VAL A 15 9.06 -6.05 7.63
CA VAL A 15 8.31 -4.79 7.61
C VAL A 15 6.82 -5.07 7.71
N ASP A 16 6.17 -4.48 8.73
CA ASP A 16 4.72 -4.39 8.80
C ASP A 16 4.26 -3.08 8.16
N ILE A 17 3.86 -3.14 6.89
CA ILE A 17 3.50 -1.95 6.13
C ILE A 17 2.19 -1.31 6.63
N SER A 18 1.27 -2.10 7.20
CA SER A 18 0.10 -1.51 7.85
C SER A 18 0.50 -0.66 9.04
N LYS A 19 1.41 -1.17 9.89
CA LYS A 19 1.86 -0.44 11.06
C LYS A 19 2.58 0.84 10.66
N ILE A 20 3.48 0.79 9.68
CA ILE A 20 4.19 1.98 9.20
C ILE A 20 3.23 3.03 8.62
N CYS A 21 2.23 2.61 7.84
CA CYS A 21 1.28 3.55 7.23
C CYS A 21 0.33 4.25 8.21
N PHE A 22 -0.04 3.60 9.33
CA PHE A 22 -1.06 4.12 10.26
C PHE A 22 -0.50 4.61 11.61
N GLU A 23 0.60 4.01 12.07
CA GLU A 23 1.13 4.20 13.42
C GLU A 23 2.63 4.57 13.42
N GLY A 24 3.30 4.44 12.27
CA GLY A 24 4.73 4.70 12.16
C GLY A 24 5.08 6.18 12.16
N PRO A 25 6.30 6.55 12.58
CA PRO A 25 6.79 7.92 12.48
C PRO A 25 6.96 8.31 11.01
N GLU A 26 6.75 9.60 10.72
CA GLU A 26 6.78 10.13 9.35
C GLU A 26 8.13 9.88 8.64
N GLU A 27 9.24 9.96 9.37
CA GLU A 27 10.57 9.69 8.82
C GLU A 27 10.72 8.23 8.36
N GLU A 28 10.15 7.27 9.10
CA GLU A 28 10.18 5.86 8.71
C GLU A 28 9.32 5.61 7.47
N LEU A 29 8.18 6.30 7.35
CA LEU A 29 7.33 6.24 6.16
C LEU A 29 8.02 6.86 4.93
N LYS A 30 8.78 7.95 5.11
CA LYS A 30 9.51 8.65 4.03
C LYS A 30 10.71 7.87 3.49
N ASN A 31 11.25 6.91 4.26
CA ASN A 31 12.30 6.05 3.75
C ASN A 31 11.84 5.32 2.49
N THR A 32 12.61 5.40 1.41
CA THR A 32 12.24 4.84 0.10
C THR A 32 11.87 3.35 0.17
N ILE A 33 12.54 2.60 1.05
CA ILE A 33 12.28 1.18 1.29
C ILE A 33 10.87 0.89 1.82
N ASN A 34 10.26 1.85 2.52
CA ASN A 34 8.91 1.77 3.08
C ASN A 34 7.90 2.55 2.23
N ALA A 35 8.28 3.74 1.74
CA ALA A 35 7.44 4.61 0.94
C ALA A 35 6.92 3.92 -0.33
N GLN A 36 7.80 3.27 -1.09
CA GLN A 36 7.41 2.58 -2.34
C GLN A 36 6.36 1.48 -2.11
N PRO A 37 6.58 0.50 -1.19
CA PRO A 37 5.55 -0.51 -0.92
C PRO A 37 4.30 0.06 -0.26
N ALA A 38 4.41 1.12 0.56
CA ALA A 38 3.26 1.80 1.14
C ALA A 38 2.36 2.42 0.04
N ILE A 39 2.95 3.20 -0.86
CA ILE A 39 2.26 3.84 -1.99
C ILE A 39 1.56 2.78 -2.85
N LEU A 40 2.29 1.73 -3.26
CA LEU A 40 1.72 0.68 -4.09
C LEU A 40 0.55 -0.04 -3.39
N THR A 41 0.69 -0.31 -2.09
CA THR A 41 -0.35 -0.98 -1.29
C THR A 41 -1.61 -0.13 -1.23
N ILE A 42 -1.48 1.16 -0.92
CA ILE A 42 -2.61 2.10 -0.87
C ILE A 42 -3.25 2.27 -2.24
N SER A 43 -2.48 2.51 -3.30
CA SER A 43 -3.00 2.64 -4.67
C SER A 43 -3.79 1.39 -5.09
N THR A 44 -3.33 0.20 -4.71
CA THR A 44 -4.04 -1.06 -4.99
C THR A 44 -5.34 -1.18 -4.19
N ILE A 45 -5.36 -0.70 -2.94
CA ILE A 45 -6.57 -0.66 -2.11
C ILE A 45 -7.59 0.29 -2.72
N LEU A 46 -7.17 1.50 -3.07
CA LEU A 46 -8.02 2.50 -3.71
C LEU A 46 -8.59 1.99 -5.02
N TYR A 47 -7.76 1.40 -5.89
CA TYR A 47 -8.21 0.80 -7.14
C TYR A 47 -9.30 -0.27 -6.92
N LYS A 48 -9.13 -1.16 -5.95
CA LYS A 48 -10.13 -2.19 -5.64
C LYS A 48 -11.41 -1.60 -5.05
N LEU A 49 -11.30 -0.56 -4.24
CA LEU A 49 -12.45 0.14 -3.67
C LEU A 49 -13.26 0.85 -4.77
N LEU A 50 -12.59 1.56 -5.69
CA LEU A 50 -13.22 2.20 -6.84
C LEU A 50 -13.96 1.16 -7.70
N ARG A 51 -13.30 0.03 -8.01
CA ARG A 51 -13.94 -1.06 -8.77
C ARG A 51 -15.17 -1.66 -8.07
N LYS A 52 -15.12 -1.81 -6.73
CA LYS A 52 -16.27 -2.29 -5.95
C LYS A 52 -17.47 -1.33 -6.05
N ASN A 53 -17.20 -0.04 -6.17
CA ASN A 53 -18.20 1.00 -6.37
C ASN A 53 -18.56 1.24 -7.84
N LYS A 54 -18.23 0.31 -8.75
CA LYS A 54 -18.47 0.39 -10.19
C LYS A 54 -17.78 1.57 -10.89
N ILE A 55 -16.80 2.21 -10.24
CA ILE A 55 -15.96 3.24 -10.84
C ILE A 55 -14.80 2.54 -11.54
N LYS A 56 -14.74 2.65 -12.87
CA LYS A 56 -13.66 2.10 -13.71
C LYS A 56 -12.91 3.24 -14.38
N PRO A 57 -11.57 3.25 -14.32
CA PRO A 57 -10.79 4.24 -15.07
C PRO A 57 -10.90 3.97 -16.57
N SER A 58 -11.04 5.03 -17.37
CA SER A 58 -10.97 4.94 -18.83
C SER A 58 -9.53 4.84 -19.34
N MET A 59 -8.58 5.39 -18.59
CA MET A 59 -7.14 5.37 -18.87
C MET A 59 -6.37 5.30 -17.55
N VAL A 60 -5.14 4.79 -17.59
CA VAL A 60 -4.20 4.75 -16.46
C VAL A 60 -2.82 5.20 -16.91
N ALA A 61 -2.03 5.75 -16.00
CA ALA A 61 -0.61 6.08 -16.17
C ALA A 61 0.13 5.75 -14.87
N GLY A 62 1.40 5.37 -14.96
CA GLY A 62 2.23 4.96 -13.84
C GLY A 62 3.70 5.04 -14.17
#